data_AF-A0A2A4JCY9-F1
#
_entry.id   AF-A0A2A4JCY9-F1
#
_cell.length_a   1.000
_cell.length_b   1.000
_cell.length_c   1.000
_cell.angle_alpha   90.00
_cell.angle_beta   90.00
_cell.angle_gamma   90.00
#
_symmetry.space_group_name_H-M   'P 1'
#
loop_
_entity.id
_entity.type
_entity.pdbx_description
1 polymer ?
#
loop_
_entity_poly.entity_id
_entity_poly.type
_entity_poly.pdbx_seq_one_letter_code
_entity_poly.pdbx_strand_id
1 'polypeptide(L)'
;MSSIQERLQLKRVPLDTWNVKEQLCLASAVVRSGDQNWMSVSRALKTIGEPNRPPDWYSQKSCAAQYGALLEHVETPKRKKRSSEGAVETPQESILKKLTQERINEIQKTLVEMNQQYEQLK
;
A
#
# COMPACT_ATOMS: atom_id res chain seq x y z
N MET A 1 -9.89 33.69 21.09
CA MET A 1 -8.78 32.73 21.25
C MET A 1 -9.40 31.33 21.23
N SER A 2 -9.12 30.53 20.20
CA SER A 2 -9.66 29.17 20.08
C SER A 2 -9.18 28.28 21.22
N SER A 3 -10.07 27.40 21.71
CA SER A 3 -9.79 26.53 22.86
C SER A 3 -8.62 25.58 22.57
N ILE A 4 -7.96 25.07 23.61
CA ILE A 4 -6.92 24.03 23.46
C ILE A 4 -7.50 22.80 22.74
N GLN A 5 -8.79 22.50 22.97
CA GLN A 5 -9.51 21.42 22.30
C GLN A 5 -9.70 21.69 20.80
N GLU A 6 -10.00 22.93 20.39
CA GLU A 6 -10.08 23.31 18.97
C GLU A 6 -8.71 23.27 18.28
N ARG A 7 -7.63 23.63 18.98
CA ARG A 7 -6.26 23.49 18.46
C ARG A 7 -5.86 22.02 18.30
N LEU A 8 -6.35 21.13 19.15
CA LEU A 8 -6.15 19.68 19.01
C LEU A 8 -7.00 19.06 17.89
N GLN A 9 -7.99 19.77 17.37
CA GLN A 9 -8.83 19.40 16.21
C GLN A 9 -8.30 19.92 14.87
N LEU A 10 -7.12 20.58 14.83
CA LEU A 10 -6.35 20.69 13.59
C LEU A 10 -6.22 19.28 13.05
N LYS A 11 -6.90 19.00 11.92
CA LYS A 11 -6.89 17.71 11.21
C LYS A 11 -5.47 17.20 11.26
N ARG A 12 -5.20 16.24 12.15
CA ARG A 12 -3.91 15.59 12.25
C ARG A 12 -3.76 14.92 10.89
N VAL A 13 -3.03 15.54 9.98
CA VAL A 13 -2.50 14.83 8.83
C VAL A 13 -1.78 13.64 9.46
N PRO A 14 -2.18 12.39 9.15
CA PRO A 14 -1.44 11.25 9.66
C PRO A 14 0.01 11.48 9.26
N LEU A 15 0.87 11.76 10.23
CA LEU A 15 2.29 12.05 9.96
C LEU A 15 2.96 10.83 9.32
N ASP A 16 2.39 9.64 9.57
CA ASP A 16 2.72 8.40 8.91
C ASP A 16 1.55 7.92 8.05
N THR A 17 1.82 7.79 6.75
CA THR A 17 0.98 7.08 5.80
C THR A 17 1.74 5.87 5.26
N TRP A 18 1.01 4.85 4.83
CA TRP A 18 1.58 3.72 4.11
C TRP A 18 2.01 4.17 2.71
N ASN A 19 3.29 4.06 2.41
CA ASN A 19 3.82 4.38 1.09
C ASN A 19 3.60 3.23 0.09
N VAL A 20 3.84 3.47 -1.20
CA VAL A 20 3.58 2.50 -2.27
C VAL A 20 4.36 1.19 -2.06
N LYS A 21 5.63 1.27 -1.61
CA LYS A 21 6.43 0.08 -1.30
C LYS A 21 5.76 -0.77 -0.21
N GLU A 22 5.31 -0.16 0.88
CA GLU A 22 4.65 -0.89 1.97
C GLU A 22 3.30 -1.47 1.56
N GLN A 23 2.50 -0.71 0.80
CA GLN A 23 1.23 -1.18 0.26
C GLN A 23 1.45 -2.36 -0.69
N LEU A 24 2.47 -2.30 -1.56
CA LEU A 24 2.83 -3.39 -2.46
C LEU A 24 3.27 -4.64 -1.68
N CYS A 25 4.07 -4.46 -0.64
CA CYS A 25 4.48 -5.54 0.26
C CYS A 25 3.27 -6.19 0.95
N LEU A 26 2.31 -5.38 1.42
CA LEU A 26 1.05 -5.84 2.01
C LEU A 26 0.24 -6.66 1.02
N ALA A 27 -0.02 -6.13 -0.17
CA ALA A 27 -0.77 -6.82 -1.23
C ALA A 27 -0.09 -8.15 -1.61
N SER A 28 1.23 -8.15 -1.75
CA SER A 28 2.01 -9.36 -2.05
C SER A 28 1.91 -10.42 -0.94
N ALA A 29 1.94 -10.00 0.32
CA ALA A 29 1.80 -10.90 1.46
C ALA A 29 0.38 -11.50 1.54
N VAL A 30 -0.65 -10.70 1.26
CA VAL A 30 -2.03 -11.16 1.19
C VAL A 30 -2.24 -12.16 0.04
N VAL A 31 -1.67 -11.92 -1.14
CA VAL A 31 -1.73 -12.89 -2.25
C VAL A 31 -1.10 -14.24 -1.87
N ARG A 32 -0.02 -14.24 -1.09
CA ARG A 32 0.65 -15.48 -0.64
C ARG A 32 -0.06 -16.20 0.49
N SER A 33 -0.64 -15.49 1.45
CA SER A 33 -1.14 -16.07 2.71
C SER A 33 -2.67 -15.99 2.89
N GLY A 34 -3.36 -15.27 2.02
CA GLY A 34 -4.78 -14.97 2.13
C GLY A 34 -5.09 -13.77 3.06
N ASP A 35 -6.22 -13.11 2.80
CA ASP A 35 -6.74 -11.96 3.56
C ASP A 35 -7.46 -12.35 4.87
N GLN A 36 -7.42 -13.63 5.23
CA GLN A 36 -7.87 -14.11 6.55
C GLN A 36 -6.70 -14.45 7.49
N ASN A 37 -5.47 -14.51 6.97
CA ASN A 37 -4.28 -14.89 7.74
C ASN A 37 -3.42 -13.66 8.07
N TRP A 38 -4.00 -12.71 8.80
CA TRP A 38 -3.33 -11.47 9.18
C TRP A 38 -2.09 -11.68 10.04
N MET A 39 -2.00 -12.81 10.76
CA MET A 39 -0.81 -13.18 11.52
C MET A 39 0.39 -13.46 10.59
N SER A 40 0.20 -14.25 9.54
CA SER A 40 1.24 -14.51 8.53
C SER A 40 1.63 -13.23 7.79
N VAL A 41 0.64 -12.44 7.37
CA VAL A 41 0.85 -11.15 6.69
C VAL A 41 1.67 -10.19 7.57
N SER A 42 1.28 -10.00 8.83
CA SER A 42 2.00 -9.14 9.79
C SER A 42 3.44 -9.59 9.98
N ARG A 43 3.70 -10.90 10.15
CA ARG A 43 5.06 -11.43 10.28
C ARG A 43 5.89 -11.16 9.02
N ALA A 44 5.32 -11.39 7.84
CA ALA A 44 6.01 -11.15 6.57
C ALA A 44 6.36 -9.67 6.37
N LEU A 45 5.50 -8.74 6.78
CA LEU A 45 5.79 -7.31 6.66
C LEU A 45 6.86 -6.85 7.65
N LYS A 46 6.86 -7.38 8.88
CA LYS A 46 7.88 -7.04 9.88
C LYS A 46 9.30 -7.44 9.49
N THR A 47 9.49 -8.39 8.57
CA THR A 47 10.83 -8.78 8.09
C THR A 47 11.37 -7.90 6.96
N ILE A 48 10.51 -7.14 6.27
CA ILE A 48 10.89 -6.32 5.10
C ILE A 48 10.58 -4.83 5.29
N GLY A 49 9.84 -4.49 6.34
CA GLY A 49 9.38 -3.15 6.64
C GLY A 49 10.50 -2.20 7.06
N GLU A 50 10.20 -0.91 6.99
CA GLU A 50 11.19 0.13 7.30
C GLU A 50 11.51 0.16 8.81
N PRO A 51 12.78 0.31 9.20
CA PRO A 51 13.20 0.23 10.60
C PRO A 51 12.69 1.39 11.46
N ASN A 52 12.32 2.51 10.83
CA ASN A 52 11.89 3.73 11.52
C ASN A 52 10.38 3.76 11.79
N ARG A 53 9.65 2.67 11.51
CA ARG A 53 8.21 2.60 11.74
C ARG A 53 7.88 2.31 13.21
N PRO A 54 6.73 2.79 13.72
CA PRO A 54 6.24 2.42 15.04
C PRO A 54 6.14 0.88 15.22
N PRO A 55 6.33 0.34 16.44
CA PRO A 55 6.31 -1.11 16.68
C PRO A 55 5.01 -1.83 16.26
N ASP A 56 3.89 -1.12 16.28
CA ASP A 56 2.55 -1.58 15.93
C ASP A 56 2.14 -1.26 14.49
N TRP A 57 3.02 -0.62 13.71
CA TRP A 57 2.77 -0.20 12.34
C TRP A 57 2.34 -1.36 11.42
N TYR A 58 3.03 -2.49 11.52
CA TYR A 58 2.69 -3.73 10.82
C TYR A 58 1.95 -4.73 11.72
N SER A 59 1.17 -4.25 12.69
CA SER A 59 0.27 -5.12 13.48
C SER A 59 -0.79 -5.76 12.58
N GLN A 60 -1.34 -6.90 12.99
CA GLN A 60 -2.41 -7.59 12.26
C GLN A 60 -3.58 -6.65 11.94
N LYS A 61 -3.99 -5.85 12.95
CA LYS A 61 -5.06 -4.86 12.82
C LYS A 61 -4.72 -3.77 11.80
N SER A 62 -3.49 -3.25 11.83
CA SER A 62 -3.02 -2.23 10.88
C SER A 62 -2.99 -2.77 9.44
N CYS A 63 -2.43 -3.97 9.25
CA CYS A 63 -2.41 -4.64 7.94
C CYS A 63 -3.83 -4.87 7.39
N ALA A 64 -4.75 -5.35 8.23
CA ALA A 64 -6.14 -5.59 7.84
C ALA A 64 -6.85 -4.28 7.46
N ALA A 65 -6.70 -3.23 8.27
CA ALA A 65 -7.28 -1.92 8.00
C ALA A 65 -6.73 -1.30 6.71
N GLN A 66 -5.41 -1.33 6.51
CA GLN A 66 -4.79 -0.81 5.31
C GLN A 66 -5.22 -1.59 4.06
N TYR A 67 -5.33 -2.92 4.15
CA TYR A 67 -5.77 -3.73 3.02
C TYR A 67 -7.25 -3.49 2.69
N GLY A 68 -8.09 -3.30 3.72
CA GLY A 68 -9.48 -2.87 3.55
C GLY A 68 -9.58 -1.56 2.77
N ALA A 69 -8.77 -0.55 3.12
CA ALA A 69 -8.72 0.71 2.38
C ALA A 69 -8.28 0.52 0.91
N LEU A 70 -7.36 -0.41 0.62
CA LEU A 70 -6.98 -0.73 -0.76
C LEU A 70 -8.15 -1.32 -1.55
N LEU A 71 -8.95 -2.20 -0.92
CA LEU A 71 -10.11 -2.83 -1.55
C LEU A 71 -11.20 -1.82 -1.90
N GLU A 72 -11.41 -0.78 -1.09
CA GLU A 72 -12.39 0.30 -1.37
C GLU A 72 -12.08 1.06 -2.68
N HIS A 73 -10.82 1.06 -3.11
CA HIS A 73 -10.36 1.73 -4.33
C HIS A 73 -10.25 0.80 -5.55
N VAL A 74 -10.66 -0.47 -5.43
CA VAL A 74 -10.71 -1.40 -6.57
C VAL A 74 -12.10 -1.36 -7.18
N GLU A 75 -12.17 -1.00 -8.47
CA GLU A 75 -13.40 -1.18 -9.23
C GLU A 75 -13.62 -2.69 -9.42
N THR A 76 -14.48 -3.29 -8.59
CA THR A 76 -14.91 -4.67 -8.84
C THR A 76 -15.80 -4.68 -10.08
N PRO A 77 -15.43 -5.37 -11.17
CA PRO A 77 -16.29 -5.44 -12.34
C PRO A 77 -17.64 -6.04 -11.93
N LYS A 78 -18.72 -5.25 -12.06
CA LYS A 78 -20.09 -5.73 -11.82
C LYS A 78 -20.29 -6.99 -12.66
N ARG A 79 -20.53 -8.11 -11.97
CA ARG A 79 -20.67 -9.47 -12.49
C ARG A 79 -21.54 -9.50 -13.75
N LYS A 80 -20.91 -9.48 -14.93
CA LYS A 80 -21.60 -9.67 -16.21
C LYS A 80 -21.79 -11.18 -16.41
N LYS A 81 -23.03 -11.58 -16.69
CA LYS A 81 -23.41 -12.99 -16.91
C LYS A 81 -22.65 -13.53 -18.13
N ARG A 82 -21.58 -14.28 -17.84
CA ARG A 82 -20.85 -15.30 -18.62
C ARG A 82 -20.86 -15.15 -20.16
N SER A 83 -19.70 -14.81 -20.73
CA SER A 83 -19.25 -15.28 -22.04
C SER A 83 -17.71 -15.28 -22.08
N SER A 84 -17.13 -16.32 -22.70
CA SER A 84 -15.73 -16.56 -23.07
C SER A 84 -14.64 -16.66 -21.98
N GLU A 85 -14.04 -17.84 -21.92
CA GLU A 85 -12.64 -18.23 -21.59
C GLU A 85 -11.61 -17.13 -21.26
N GLY A 86 -11.81 -16.39 -20.17
CA GLY A 86 -10.77 -15.59 -19.54
C GLY A 86 -10.95 -15.63 -18.02
N ALA A 87 -9.87 -15.91 -17.28
CA ALA A 87 -9.88 -15.77 -15.83
C ALA A 87 -10.24 -14.31 -15.51
N VAL A 88 -11.31 -14.11 -14.74
CA VAL A 88 -11.68 -12.77 -14.27
C VAL A 88 -10.63 -12.34 -13.25
N GLU A 89 -9.93 -11.24 -13.54
CA GLU A 89 -8.95 -10.65 -12.62
C GLU A 89 -9.62 -10.43 -11.26
N THR A 90 -9.06 -11.04 -10.23
CA THR A 90 -9.54 -10.90 -8.86
C THR A 90 -9.19 -9.50 -8.33
N PRO A 91 -9.95 -8.96 -7.37
CA PRO A 91 -9.60 -7.69 -6.74
C PRO A 91 -8.18 -7.68 -6.18
N GLN A 92 -7.72 -8.80 -5.63
CA GLN A 92 -6.38 -8.96 -5.09
C GLN A 92 -5.30 -8.84 -6.18
N GLU A 93 -5.51 -9.45 -7.34
CA GLU A 93 -4.62 -9.33 -8.50
C GLU A 93 -4.60 -7.90 -9.05
N SER A 94 -5.76 -7.25 -9.14
CA SER A 94 -5.86 -5.86 -9.59
C SER A 94 -5.08 -4.89 -8.70
N ILE A 95 -5.20 -5.03 -7.37
CA ILE A 95 -4.42 -4.24 -6.39
C ILE A 95 -2.92 -4.48 -6.61
N LEU A 96 -2.50 -5.74 -6.67
CA LEU A 96 -1.10 -6.09 -6.79
C LEU A 96 -0.49 -5.51 -8.08
N LYS A 97 -1.19 -5.65 -9.20
CA LYS A 97 -0.76 -5.14 -10.50
C LYS A 97 -0.65 -3.61 -10.51
N LYS A 98 -1.65 -2.91 -9.97
CA LYS A 98 -1.63 -1.45 -9.85
C LYS A 98 -0.44 -0.96 -9.02
N LEU A 99 -0.26 -1.50 -7.81
CA LEU A 99 0.82 -1.11 -6.91
C LEU A 99 2.21 -1.47 -7.47
N THR A 100 2.32 -2.58 -8.22
CA THR A 100 3.55 -2.94 -8.91
C THR A 100 3.92 -1.87 -9.95
N GLN A 101 2.95 -1.42 -10.75
CA GLN A 101 3.19 -0.37 -11.74
C GLN A 101 3.54 0.97 -11.07
N GLU A 102 2.84 1.35 -10.01
CA GLU A 102 3.16 2.56 -9.23
C GLU A 102 4.58 2.50 -8.68
N ARG A 103 5.01 1.34 -8.15
CA ARG A 103 6.37 1.18 -7.64
C ARG A 103 7.43 1.25 -8.73
N ILE A 104 7.17 0.68 -9.90
CA ILE A 104 8.06 0.79 -11.07
C ILE A 104 8.23 2.27 -11.44
N ASN A 105 7.13 3.02 -11.50
CA ASN A 105 7.15 4.45 -11.84
C ASN A 105 7.94 5.27 -10.80
N GLU A 106 7.78 4.99 -9.49
CA GLU A 106 8.57 5.64 -8.43
C GLU A 106 10.08 5.39 -8.60
N ILE A 107 10.46 4.15 -8.89
CA ILE A 107 11.87 3.77 -9.09
C ILE A 107 12.43 4.49 -10.32
N GLN A 108 11.69 4.47 -11.44
CA GLN A 108 12.09 5.17 -12.66
C GLN A 108 12.27 6.67 -12.44
N LYS A 109 11.35 7.31 -11.71
CA LYS A 109 11.45 8.73 -11.35
C LYS A 109 12.70 9.01 -10.52
N THR A 110 12.96 8.18 -9.50
CA THR A 110 14.15 8.30 -8.65
C THR A 110 15.44 8.18 -9.48
N LEU A 111 15.50 7.25 -10.43
CA LEU A 111 16.66 7.09 -11.31
C LEU A 111 16.90 8.33 -12.19
N VAL A 112 15.83 8.91 -12.74
CA VAL A 112 15.94 10.16 -13.54
C VAL A 112 16.45 11.31 -12.68
N GLU A 113 15.92 11.48 -11.47
CA GLU A 113 16.35 12.52 -10.53
C GLU A 113 17.83 12.34 -10.13
N MET A 114 18.24 11.12 -9.80
CA MET A 114 19.65 10.82 -9.49
C MET A 114 20.58 11.08 -10.68
N ASN A 115 20.16 10.73 -11.90
CA ASN A 115 20.94 11.00 -13.10
C ASN A 115 21.06 12.52 -13.36
N GLN A 116 19.99 13.29 -13.16
CA GLN A 116 20.03 14.74 -13.28
C GLN A 116 20.98 15.38 -12.25
N GLN A 117 20.97 14.90 -11.00
CA GLN A 117 21.91 15.36 -9.98
C GLN A 117 23.36 15.02 -10.35
N TYR A 118 23.61 13.84 -10.90
CA TYR A 118 24.93 13.44 -11.37
C TYR A 118 25.44 14.34 -12.50
N GLU A 119 24.60 14.64 -13.50
CA GLU A 119 24.99 15.54 -14.60
C GLU A 119 25.26 16.98 -14.15
N GLN A 120 24.62 17.46 -13.07
CA GLN A 120 24.92 18.78 -12.50
C GLN A 120 26.27 18.85 -11.76
N LEU A 121 26.81 17.70 -11.35
CA LEU A 121 28.08 17.59 -10.63
C LEU A 121 29.28 17.33 -11.55
N LYS A 122 29.03 17.12 -12.85
CA LYS A 122 30.02 16.87 -13.88
C LYS A 122 30.47 18.18 -14.55
#